data_AF-A0A4V1WNC2-F1
#
_entry.id   AF-A0A4V1WNC2-F1
#
_cell.length_a   1.000
_cell.length_b   1.000
_cell.length_c   1.000
_cell.angle_alpha   90.00
_cell.angle_beta   90.00
_cell.angle_gamma   90.00
#
_symmetry.space_group_name_H-M   'P 1'
#
loop_
_entity.id
_entity.type
_entity.pdbx_description
1 polymer ?
#
loop_
_entity_poly.entity_id
_entity_poly.type
_entity_poly.pdbx_seq_one_letter_code
_entity_poly.pdbx_strand_id
1 'polypeptide(L)'
;MFKVIDDTFINLWNWVHNTHASAAWITQVHTQLSEAVPAYFECTEVQEVQIRITQQWLRSQAWQLSVRQGLVSSVSNDVPLTFKHPIEIARDLLTISHRFSQQAMEMHGVGLIEKLFDVARCLTDVVACTSFSPDALASGPRDYVSRFLTLISTLRGGQTRYLPLLLAKLSEVLPNLPLPRSLNLPQTVPAGTLSLDAQPPYNTIQYPMVNMSTMYVGDMFLYDSSTRSHSSSLASRGIPTTPDVYERPESQQLLPSVGHPSMSLLNSHANALESRMGAG
;
A
#
# COMPACT_ATOMS: atom_id res chain seq x y z
N MET A 1 -8.96 -20.40 -8.99
CA MET A 1 -8.84 -19.36 -7.96
C MET A 1 -8.30 -18.08 -8.60
N PHE A 2 -7.01 -17.98 -8.88
CA PHE A 2 -6.40 -16.76 -9.44
C PHE A 2 -6.43 -16.70 -10.99
N LYS A 3 -7.61 -16.70 -11.61
CA LYS A 3 -7.76 -16.58 -13.08
C LYS A 3 -7.30 -15.21 -13.63
N VAL A 4 -7.12 -14.24 -12.75
CA VAL A 4 -6.65 -12.88 -13.00
C VAL A 4 -5.15 -12.79 -13.36
N ILE A 5 -4.36 -13.84 -13.10
CA ILE A 5 -2.95 -13.89 -13.49
C ILE A 5 -2.90 -14.33 -14.95
N ASP A 6 -3.09 -13.36 -15.85
CA ASP A 6 -2.99 -13.51 -17.30
C ASP A 6 -1.57 -13.19 -17.81
N ASP A 7 -1.36 -13.35 -19.12
CA ASP A 7 -0.07 -13.02 -19.75
C ASP A 7 0.31 -11.54 -19.57
N THR A 8 -0.68 -10.64 -19.49
CA THR A 8 -0.45 -9.21 -19.22
C THR A 8 0.16 -9.00 -17.83
N PHE A 9 -0.43 -9.61 -16.80
CA PHE A 9 0.09 -9.59 -15.44
C PHE A 9 1.50 -10.17 -15.37
N ILE A 10 1.73 -11.32 -16.01
CA ILE A 10 3.05 -11.98 -16.03
C ILE A 10 4.09 -11.13 -16.78
N ASN A 11 3.73 -10.49 -17.89
CA ASN A 11 4.64 -9.61 -18.64
C ASN A 11 5.01 -8.34 -17.85
N LEU A 12 4.04 -7.72 -17.17
CA LEU A 12 4.26 -6.59 -16.25
C LEU A 12 5.14 -6.99 -15.06
N TRP A 13 4.89 -8.18 -14.51
CA TRP A 13 5.65 -8.76 -13.40
C TRP A 13 7.11 -9.05 -13.78
N ASN A 14 7.32 -9.59 -14.99
CA ASN A 14 8.63 -9.94 -15.57
C ASN A 14 9.36 -8.77 -16.25
N TRP A 15 8.87 -7.53 -16.15
CA TRP A 15 9.49 -6.33 -16.72
C TRP A 15 9.62 -6.34 -18.25
N VAL A 16 8.71 -7.02 -18.96
CA VAL A 16 8.71 -7.05 -20.42
C VAL A 16 8.47 -5.65 -20.97
N HIS A 17 9.48 -5.09 -21.65
CA HIS A 17 9.46 -3.73 -22.17
C HIS A 17 8.27 -3.50 -23.11
N ASN A 18 7.71 -2.29 -23.06
CA ASN A 18 6.48 -1.85 -23.75
C ASN A 18 5.17 -2.48 -23.23
N THR A 19 5.18 -3.27 -22.16
CA THR A 19 3.93 -3.71 -21.50
C THR A 19 3.38 -2.58 -20.63
N HIS A 20 2.22 -2.04 -21.00
CA HIS A 20 1.53 -1.00 -20.26
C HIS A 20 0.14 -1.46 -19.83
N ALA A 21 -0.26 -1.04 -18.63
CA ALA A 21 -1.57 -1.35 -18.06
C ALA A 21 -2.39 -0.07 -17.88
N SER A 22 -3.68 -0.12 -18.21
CA SER A 22 -4.59 0.97 -17.89
C SER A 22 -4.99 0.92 -16.41
N ALA A 23 -5.34 2.08 -15.83
CA ALA A 23 -5.90 2.15 -14.48
C ALA A 23 -7.14 1.25 -14.31
N ALA A 24 -8.01 1.19 -15.33
CA ALA A 24 -9.18 0.33 -15.33
C ALA A 24 -8.83 -1.16 -15.23
N TRP A 25 -7.83 -1.64 -15.99
CA TRP A 25 -7.38 -3.04 -15.91
C TRP A 25 -6.74 -3.34 -14.55
N ILE A 26 -5.88 -2.44 -14.03
CA ILE A 26 -5.26 -2.64 -12.71
C ILE A 26 -6.30 -2.65 -11.58
N THR A 27 -7.28 -1.74 -11.59
CA THR A 27 -8.39 -1.76 -10.62
C THR A 27 -9.21 -3.05 -10.73
N GLN A 28 -9.45 -3.54 -11.95
CA GLN A 28 -10.12 -4.83 -12.15
C GLN A 28 -9.30 -6.01 -11.60
N VAL A 29 -7.97 -5.99 -11.75
CA VAL A 29 -7.06 -7.00 -11.16
C VAL A 29 -7.14 -6.98 -9.63
N HIS A 30 -7.13 -5.80 -9.02
CA HIS A 30 -7.30 -5.65 -7.56
C HIS A 30 -8.64 -6.21 -7.05
N THR A 31 -9.75 -5.89 -7.73
CA THR A 31 -11.07 -6.44 -7.40
C THR A 31 -11.08 -7.96 -7.51
N GLN A 32 -10.62 -8.52 -8.66
CA GLN A 32 -10.58 -9.97 -8.86
C GLN A 32 -9.70 -10.68 -7.83
N LEU A 33 -8.54 -10.12 -7.45
CA LEU A 33 -7.69 -10.68 -6.39
C LEU A 33 -8.35 -10.63 -5.00
N SER A 34 -9.13 -9.58 -4.72
CA SER A 34 -9.89 -9.45 -3.47
C SER A 34 -11.03 -10.48 -3.39
N GLU A 35 -11.69 -10.76 -4.52
CA GLU A 35 -12.84 -11.67 -4.62
C GLU A 35 -12.47 -13.13 -4.91
N ALA A 36 -11.23 -13.41 -5.35
CA ALA A 36 -10.76 -14.75 -5.76
C ALA A 36 -10.85 -15.84 -4.67
N VAL A 37 -10.97 -15.45 -3.39
CA VAL A 37 -11.01 -16.35 -2.24
C VAL A 37 -12.28 -16.06 -1.44
N PRO A 38 -13.24 -17.00 -1.36
CA PRO A 38 -14.46 -16.78 -0.59
C PRO A 38 -14.16 -16.71 0.92
N ALA A 39 -15.08 -16.11 1.67
CA ALA A 39 -14.98 -15.99 3.12
C ALA A 39 -14.88 -17.37 3.80
N TYR A 40 -15.61 -18.37 3.29
CA TYR A 40 -15.59 -19.76 3.72
C TYR A 40 -15.44 -20.69 2.51
N PHE A 41 -14.64 -21.73 2.64
CA PHE A 41 -14.50 -22.83 1.68
C PHE A 41 -13.96 -24.07 2.40
N GLU A 42 -14.37 -25.25 1.96
CA GLU A 42 -13.96 -26.52 2.56
C GLU A 42 -12.50 -26.83 2.22
N CYS A 43 -11.64 -26.77 3.24
CA CYS A 43 -10.22 -27.10 3.14
C CYS A 43 -9.62 -27.40 4.53
N THR A 44 -8.39 -27.90 4.55
CA THR A 44 -7.58 -27.99 5.78
C THR A 44 -6.97 -26.64 6.14
N GLU A 45 -6.66 -26.42 7.42
CA GLU A 45 -5.96 -25.20 7.89
C GLU A 45 -4.68 -24.92 7.08
N VAL A 46 -3.90 -25.95 6.77
CA VAL A 46 -2.67 -25.85 5.95
C VAL A 46 -2.98 -25.30 4.54
N GLN A 47 -4.06 -25.75 3.91
CA GLN A 47 -4.49 -25.22 2.60
C GLN A 47 -5.03 -23.78 2.72
N GLU A 48 -5.79 -23.48 3.78
CA GLU A 48 -6.34 -22.14 4.03
C GLU A 48 -5.21 -21.10 4.20
N VAL A 49 -4.18 -21.45 4.98
CA VAL A 49 -2.93 -20.69 5.15
C VAL A 49 -2.31 -20.36 3.79
N GLN A 50 -2.09 -21.37 2.95
CA GLN A 50 -1.46 -21.21 1.64
C GLN A 50 -2.25 -20.23 0.77
N ILE A 51 -3.57 -20.43 0.70
CA ILE A 51 -4.49 -19.72 -0.18
C ILE A 51 -4.61 -18.26 0.26
N ARG A 52 -4.88 -18.00 1.55
CA ARG A 52 -5.10 -16.63 2.04
C ARG A 52 -3.81 -15.81 2.08
N ILE A 53 -2.67 -16.40 2.47
CA ILE A 53 -1.38 -15.67 2.43
C ILE A 53 -0.98 -15.39 0.99
N THR A 54 -1.16 -16.32 0.06
CA THR A 54 -0.90 -16.09 -1.36
C THR A 54 -1.82 -15.01 -1.94
N GLN A 55 -3.10 -14.97 -1.55
CA GLN A 55 -4.02 -13.90 -1.94
C GLN A 55 -3.52 -12.51 -1.50
N GLN A 56 -3.18 -12.34 -0.22
CA GLN A 56 -2.71 -11.05 0.29
C GLN A 56 -1.37 -10.64 -0.31
N TRP A 57 -0.46 -11.59 -0.52
CA TRP A 57 0.79 -11.35 -1.25
C TRP A 57 0.51 -10.90 -2.69
N LEU A 58 -0.38 -11.57 -3.44
CA LEU A 58 -0.76 -11.16 -4.80
C LEU A 58 -1.39 -9.77 -4.84
N ARG A 59 -2.21 -9.37 -3.85
CA ARG A 59 -2.74 -7.99 -3.73
C ARG A 59 -1.60 -6.97 -3.57
N SER A 60 -0.60 -7.27 -2.72
CA SER A 60 0.60 -6.42 -2.58
C SER A 60 1.41 -6.36 -3.87
N GLN A 61 1.51 -7.46 -4.62
CA GLN A 61 2.18 -7.50 -5.91
C GLN A 61 1.45 -6.68 -6.98
N ALA A 62 0.13 -6.78 -7.08
CA ALA A 62 -0.69 -5.94 -7.97
C ALA A 62 -0.55 -4.43 -7.63
N TRP A 63 -0.43 -4.09 -6.33
CA TRP A 63 -0.16 -2.72 -5.93
C TRP A 63 1.23 -2.24 -6.37
N GLN A 64 2.26 -3.07 -6.24
CA GLN A 64 3.60 -2.73 -6.76
C GLN A 64 3.60 -2.55 -8.29
N LEU A 65 2.81 -3.32 -9.04
CA LEU A 65 2.61 -3.07 -10.47
C LEU A 65 1.92 -1.72 -10.72
N SER A 66 0.98 -1.33 -9.86
CA SER A 66 0.30 -0.03 -9.92
C SER A 66 1.29 1.13 -9.73
N VAL A 67 2.24 1.00 -8.80
CA VAL A 67 3.35 1.96 -8.61
C VAL A 67 4.23 2.02 -9.85
N ARG A 68 4.69 0.87 -10.38
CA ARG A 68 5.56 0.80 -11.56
C ARG A 68 4.95 1.42 -12.82
N GLN A 69 3.63 1.42 -12.94
CA GLN A 69 2.90 2.06 -14.05
C GLN A 69 2.58 3.55 -13.80
N GLY A 70 3.02 4.12 -12.67
CA GLY A 70 2.79 5.54 -12.33
C GLY A 70 1.33 5.85 -11.94
N LEU A 71 0.55 4.85 -11.53
CA LEU A 71 -0.90 4.98 -11.31
C LEU A 71 -1.29 5.23 -9.85
N VAL A 72 -0.34 5.17 -8.91
CA VAL A 72 -0.60 5.37 -7.48
C VAL A 72 -0.51 6.85 -7.11
N SER A 73 -1.52 7.36 -6.40
CA SER A 73 -1.57 8.75 -5.94
C SER A 73 -2.24 8.88 -4.56
N SER A 74 -1.73 9.80 -3.74
CA SER A 74 -2.29 10.13 -2.42
C SER A 74 -3.67 10.78 -2.48
N VAL A 75 -4.05 11.35 -3.64
CA VAL A 75 -5.34 12.03 -3.87
C VAL A 75 -6.31 11.22 -4.72
N SER A 76 -5.98 9.96 -5.05
CA SER A 76 -6.92 9.07 -5.74
C SER A 76 -8.11 8.71 -4.84
N ASN A 77 -9.32 8.68 -5.42
CA ASN A 77 -10.51 8.14 -4.74
C ASN A 77 -10.52 6.60 -4.73
N ASP A 78 -9.83 5.97 -5.68
CA ASP A 78 -9.73 4.52 -5.78
C ASP A 78 -8.68 4.02 -4.79
N VAL A 79 -9.12 3.50 -3.65
CA VAL A 79 -8.23 3.01 -2.57
C VAL A 79 -7.10 2.10 -3.09
N PRO A 80 -7.32 1.13 -4.00
CA PRO A 80 -6.25 0.28 -4.54
C PRO A 80 -5.13 1.03 -5.29
N LEU A 81 -5.38 2.27 -5.70
CA LEU A 81 -4.43 3.19 -6.34
C LEU A 81 -3.89 4.25 -5.37
N THR A 82 -3.94 4.00 -4.05
CA THR A 82 -3.39 4.89 -3.01
C THR A 82 -2.32 4.19 -2.17
N PHE A 83 -1.54 4.97 -1.42
CA PHE A 83 -0.63 4.47 -0.38
C PHE A 83 -1.35 3.87 0.84
N LYS A 84 -2.68 3.95 0.95
CA LYS A 84 -3.44 3.28 2.01
C LYS A 84 -3.55 1.77 1.76
N HIS A 85 -3.55 1.33 0.51
CA HIS A 85 -3.85 -0.06 0.18
C HIS A 85 -2.83 -1.09 0.74
N PRO A 86 -1.50 -0.85 0.70
CA PRO A 86 -0.53 -1.78 1.31
C PRO A 86 -0.68 -1.89 2.83
N ILE A 87 -1.21 -0.86 3.48
CA ILE A 87 -1.48 -0.84 4.93
C ILE A 87 -2.71 -1.70 5.25
N GLU A 88 -3.74 -1.65 4.41
CA GLU A 88 -4.89 -2.56 4.50
C GLU A 88 -4.46 -4.02 4.27
N ILE A 89 -3.70 -4.29 3.21
CA ILE A 89 -3.18 -5.63 2.90
C ILE A 89 -2.31 -6.15 4.07
N ALA A 90 -1.44 -5.30 4.63
CA ALA A 90 -0.63 -5.62 5.80
C ALA A 90 -1.49 -5.97 7.04
N ARG A 91 -2.47 -5.14 7.36
CA ARG A 91 -3.43 -5.36 8.46
C ARG A 91 -4.20 -6.66 8.28
N ASP A 92 -4.72 -6.89 7.07
CA ASP A 92 -5.52 -8.06 6.72
C ASP A 92 -4.67 -9.33 6.83
N LEU A 93 -3.45 -9.32 6.28
CA LEU A 93 -2.51 -10.44 6.36
C LEU A 93 -2.10 -10.76 7.80
N LEU A 94 -1.82 -9.76 8.63
CA LEU A 94 -1.53 -9.97 10.06
C LEU A 94 -2.74 -10.52 10.83
N THR A 95 -3.94 -10.04 10.52
CA THR A 95 -5.21 -10.53 11.10
C THR A 95 -5.48 -11.98 10.70
N ILE A 96 -5.28 -12.32 9.43
CA ILE A 96 -5.40 -13.67 8.88
C ILE A 96 -4.36 -14.60 9.53
N SER A 97 -3.09 -14.19 9.58
CA SER A 97 -2.00 -15.00 10.13
C SER A 97 -2.21 -15.34 11.61
N HIS A 98 -2.83 -14.44 12.38
CA HIS A 98 -3.15 -14.67 13.79
C HIS A 98 -4.27 -15.70 14.02
N ARG A 99 -5.05 -16.05 12.98
CA ARG A 99 -6.07 -17.10 13.07
C ARG A 99 -5.53 -18.52 12.89
N PHE A 100 -4.28 -18.67 12.44
CA PHE A 100 -3.70 -19.96 12.07
C PHE A 100 -2.69 -20.45 13.10
N SER A 101 -2.64 -21.76 13.28
CA SER A 101 -1.63 -22.42 14.10
C SER A 101 -0.22 -22.20 13.53
N GLN A 102 0.77 -22.05 14.42
CA GLN A 102 2.17 -21.96 14.02
C GLN A 102 2.61 -23.19 13.21
N GLN A 103 2.10 -24.38 13.56
CA GLN A 103 2.37 -25.61 12.83
C GLN A 103 1.87 -25.52 11.37
N ALA A 104 0.64 -25.07 11.13
CA ALA A 104 0.10 -24.95 9.78
C ALA A 104 0.86 -23.92 8.91
N MET A 105 1.38 -22.85 9.51
CA MET A 105 2.29 -21.92 8.84
C MET A 105 3.67 -22.55 8.54
N GLU A 106 4.27 -23.27 9.50
CA GLU A 106 5.57 -23.91 9.31
C GLU A 106 5.57 -25.02 8.25
N MET A 107 4.43 -25.67 7.99
CA MET A 107 4.32 -26.70 6.92
C MET A 107 4.67 -26.17 5.52
N HIS A 108 4.51 -24.87 5.27
CA HIS A 108 4.89 -24.23 3.99
C HIS A 108 6.36 -23.80 3.92
N GLY A 109 7.04 -23.79 5.07
CA GLY A 109 8.44 -23.40 5.21
C GLY A 109 8.76 -22.04 4.59
N VAL A 110 9.90 -22.00 3.88
CA VAL A 110 10.52 -20.77 3.36
C VAL A 110 9.60 -19.95 2.46
N GLY A 111 8.82 -20.60 1.59
CA GLY A 111 7.99 -19.93 0.59
C GLY A 111 6.78 -19.19 1.16
N LEU A 112 6.42 -19.40 2.42
CA LEU A 112 5.45 -18.58 3.15
C LEU A 112 6.13 -17.37 3.78
N ILE A 113 7.32 -17.56 4.36
CA ILE A 113 8.09 -16.49 5.02
C ILE A 113 8.52 -15.43 3.99
N GLU A 114 8.87 -15.84 2.77
CA GLU A 114 9.14 -14.94 1.63
C GLU A 114 7.95 -14.03 1.33
N LYS A 115 6.73 -14.58 1.30
CA LYS A 115 5.51 -13.80 1.06
C LYS A 115 5.23 -12.80 2.19
N LEU A 116 5.44 -13.20 3.44
CA LEU A 116 5.33 -12.29 4.59
C LEU A 116 6.39 -11.18 4.52
N PHE A 117 7.63 -11.53 4.16
CA PHE A 117 8.74 -10.60 4.02
C PHE A 117 8.50 -9.58 2.90
N ASP A 118 8.02 -9.99 1.73
CA ASP A 118 7.70 -9.09 0.62
C ASP A 118 6.64 -8.05 1.00
N VAL A 119 5.57 -8.49 1.67
CA VAL A 119 4.51 -7.58 2.15
C VAL A 119 5.04 -6.65 3.24
N ALA A 120 5.86 -7.16 4.17
CA ALA A 120 6.50 -6.34 5.20
C ALA A 120 7.49 -5.32 4.62
N ARG A 121 8.25 -5.70 3.59
CA ARG A 121 9.16 -4.82 2.84
C ARG A 121 8.39 -3.71 2.13
N CYS A 122 7.33 -4.05 1.40
CA CYS A 122 6.43 -3.12 0.73
C CYS A 122 5.77 -2.13 1.73
N LEU A 123 5.29 -2.63 2.87
CA LEU A 123 4.75 -1.80 3.94
C LEU A 123 5.80 -0.83 4.50
N THR A 124 7.03 -1.31 4.72
CA THR A 124 8.13 -0.51 5.27
C THR A 124 8.47 0.67 4.36
N ASP A 125 8.50 0.46 3.04
CA ASP A 125 8.66 1.52 2.04
C ASP A 125 7.53 2.56 2.11
N VAL A 126 6.27 2.09 2.15
CA VAL A 126 5.10 2.97 2.26
C VAL A 126 5.18 3.83 3.52
N VAL A 127 5.43 3.22 4.69
CA VAL A 127 5.49 3.91 5.99
C VAL A 127 6.63 4.93 6.07
N ALA A 128 7.72 4.74 5.31
CA ALA A 128 8.78 5.73 5.16
C ALA A 128 8.36 6.93 4.29
N CYS A 129 7.57 6.69 3.22
CA CYS A 129 7.15 7.73 2.27
C CYS A 129 5.93 8.56 2.73
N THR A 130 5.26 8.18 3.82
CA THR A 130 3.96 8.74 4.22
C THR A 130 3.95 9.41 5.59
N SER A 131 3.63 10.70 5.61
CA SER A 131 3.42 11.51 6.81
C SER A 131 2.07 11.23 7.47
N PHE A 132 1.90 10.09 8.13
CA PHE A 132 0.67 9.79 8.88
C PHE A 132 0.56 10.63 10.15
N SER A 133 -0.60 11.26 10.36
CA SER A 133 -0.96 11.84 11.66
C SER A 133 -1.07 10.72 12.70
N PRO A 134 -0.46 10.87 13.91
CA PRO A 134 -0.48 9.83 14.96
C PRO A 134 -1.88 9.36 15.37
N ASP A 135 -2.88 10.24 15.33
CA ASP A 135 -4.23 9.98 15.86
C ASP A 135 -5.17 9.25 14.88
N ALA A 136 -4.83 9.15 13.59
CA ALA A 136 -5.78 8.74 12.56
C ALA A 136 -6.04 7.22 12.45
N LEU A 137 -5.21 6.38 13.09
CA LEU A 137 -5.28 4.92 12.99
C LEU A 137 -5.00 4.28 14.36
N ALA A 138 -6.03 3.71 14.98
CA ALA A 138 -5.86 2.84 16.14
C ALA A 138 -5.03 1.62 15.73
N SER A 139 -3.83 1.49 16.33
CA SER A 139 -2.68 0.75 15.77
C SER A 139 -2.22 1.34 14.42
N GLY A 140 -1.35 2.36 14.49
CA GLY A 140 -0.82 3.01 13.30
C GLY A 140 0.06 2.09 12.43
N PRO A 141 0.32 2.44 11.16
CA PRO A 141 1.02 1.56 10.20
C PRO A 141 2.41 1.07 10.64
N ARG A 142 3.06 1.83 11.52
CA ARG A 142 4.30 1.50 12.21
C ARG A 142 4.20 0.25 13.11
N ASP A 143 3.07 0.02 13.76
CA ASP A 143 2.80 -1.18 14.57
C ASP A 143 2.76 -2.45 13.69
N TYR A 144 2.21 -2.35 12.48
CA TYR A 144 2.14 -3.50 11.57
C TYR A 144 3.54 -3.97 11.15
N VAL A 145 4.50 -3.06 10.93
CA VAL A 145 5.91 -3.40 10.70
C VAL A 145 6.50 -4.18 11.89
N SER A 146 6.27 -3.69 13.11
CA SER A 146 6.68 -4.35 14.36
C SER A 146 6.04 -5.73 14.55
N ARG A 147 4.79 -5.91 14.16
CA ARG A 147 4.09 -7.20 14.18
C ARG A 147 4.61 -8.16 13.11
N PHE A 148 4.97 -7.69 11.91
CA PHE A 148 5.64 -8.51 10.90
C PHE A 148 7.03 -8.98 11.35
N LEU A 149 7.84 -8.09 11.93
CA LEU A 149 9.14 -8.47 12.51
C LEU A 149 8.96 -9.60 13.53
N THR A 150 7.97 -9.48 14.42
CA THR A 150 7.66 -10.52 15.42
C THR A 150 7.21 -11.83 14.76
N LEU A 151 6.25 -11.80 13.83
CA LEU A 151 5.73 -12.98 13.13
C LEU A 151 6.82 -13.70 12.31
N ILE A 152 7.69 -12.97 11.61
CA ILE A 152 8.81 -13.56 10.87
C ILE A 152 9.84 -14.15 11.83
N SER A 153 10.07 -13.54 13.00
CA SER A 153 11.02 -14.06 14.00
C SER A 153 10.61 -15.38 14.65
N THR A 154 9.31 -15.69 14.72
CA THR A 154 8.82 -16.95 15.33
C THR A 154 8.79 -18.12 14.35
N LEU A 155 8.77 -17.87 13.03
CA LEU A 155 8.71 -18.91 12.01
C LEU A 155 10.10 -19.50 11.71
N ARG A 156 10.14 -20.82 11.48
CA ARG A 156 11.38 -21.59 11.23
C ARG A 156 12.17 -21.05 10.04
N GLY A 157 13.37 -20.53 10.30
CA GLY A 157 14.25 -19.92 9.30
C GLY A 157 13.97 -18.44 9.00
N GLY A 158 12.90 -17.87 9.56
CA GLY A 158 12.60 -16.45 9.47
C GLY A 158 13.60 -15.60 10.25
N GLN A 159 13.92 -16.00 11.48
CA GLN A 159 14.88 -15.32 12.36
C GLN A 159 16.30 -15.26 11.78
N THR A 160 16.78 -16.31 11.10
CA THR A 160 18.15 -16.38 10.57
C THR A 160 18.32 -15.77 9.18
N ARG A 161 17.28 -15.77 8.33
CA ARG A 161 17.37 -15.31 6.93
C ARG A 161 16.64 -13.99 6.66
N TYR A 162 15.38 -13.86 7.06
CA TYR A 162 14.52 -12.74 6.61
C TYR A 162 14.47 -11.58 7.62
N LEU A 163 14.52 -11.90 8.92
CA LEU A 163 14.55 -10.88 9.98
C LEU A 163 15.77 -9.93 9.85
N PRO A 164 17.02 -10.38 9.60
CA PRO A 164 18.15 -9.47 9.46
C PRO A 164 18.02 -8.53 8.25
N LEU A 165 17.46 -9.02 7.15
CA LEU A 165 17.21 -8.22 5.94
C LEU A 165 16.15 -7.14 6.18
N LEU A 166 15.08 -7.48 6.91
CA LEU A 166 14.01 -6.52 7.23
C LEU A 166 14.49 -5.48 8.24
N LEU A 167 15.32 -5.87 9.22
CA LEU A 167 15.96 -4.96 10.17
C LEU A 167 16.97 -4.02 9.49
N ALA A 168 17.79 -4.53 8.56
CA ALA A 168 18.72 -3.71 7.78
C ALA A 168 17.96 -2.63 6.99
N LYS A 169 16.92 -3.01 6.24
CA LYS A 169 16.06 -2.05 5.54
C LYS A 169 15.37 -1.08 6.50
N LEU A 170 14.89 -1.54 7.66
CA LEU A 170 14.28 -0.66 8.64
C LEU A 170 15.27 0.40 9.15
N SER A 171 16.53 0.03 9.38
CA SER A 171 17.57 0.98 9.79
C SER A 171 17.90 2.03 8.72
N GLU A 172 17.73 1.68 7.44
CA GLU A 172 17.92 2.56 6.29
C GLU A 172 16.78 3.60 6.17
N VAL A 173 15.51 3.16 6.19
CA VAL A 173 14.37 4.04 5.85
C VAL A 173 13.53 4.52 7.06
N LEU A 174 13.66 3.88 8.22
CA LEU A 174 12.91 4.19 9.45
C LEU A 174 13.79 4.03 10.72
N PRO A 175 14.96 4.69 10.82
CA PRO A 175 15.93 4.49 11.92
C PRO A 175 15.37 4.77 13.33
N ASN A 176 14.31 5.58 13.42
CA ASN A 176 13.65 5.94 14.69
C ASN A 176 12.43 5.06 15.02
N LEU A 177 12.17 3.95 14.32
CA LEU A 177 11.09 3.04 14.68
C LEU A 177 11.50 2.16 15.88
N PRO A 178 10.77 2.18 17.01
CA PRO A 178 11.07 1.31 18.14
C PRO A 178 10.83 -0.16 17.78
N LEU A 179 11.86 -0.99 17.99
CA LEU A 179 11.79 -2.43 17.75
C LEU A 179 10.92 -3.14 18.82
N PRO A 180 10.20 -4.22 18.46
CA PRO A 180 9.52 -5.07 19.44
C PRO A 180 10.51 -5.66 20.45
N ARG A 181 10.22 -5.53 21.75
CA ARG A 181 11.02 -6.14 22.84
C ARG A 181 11.08 -7.67 22.79
N SER A 182 10.17 -8.29 22.05
CA SER A 182 10.11 -9.73 21.79
C SER A 182 11.15 -10.23 20.78
N LEU A 183 11.81 -9.34 20.02
CA LEU A 183 12.83 -9.74 19.07
C LEU A 183 14.10 -10.19 19.80
N ASN A 184 14.40 -11.47 19.68
CA ASN A 184 15.65 -12.05 20.19
C ASN A 184 16.79 -11.76 19.21
N LEU A 185 17.28 -10.51 19.26
CA LEU A 185 18.41 -10.01 18.48
C LEU A 185 19.71 -10.66 18.98
N PRO A 186 20.66 -10.99 18.10
CA PRO A 186 22.01 -11.36 18.52
C PRO A 186 22.59 -10.23 19.37
N GLN A 187 22.91 -10.50 20.63
CA GLN A 187 23.57 -9.50 21.47
C GLN A 187 24.94 -9.20 20.86
N THR A 188 25.17 -7.93 20.50
CA THR A 188 26.51 -7.45 20.18
C THR A 188 27.36 -7.55 21.44
N VAL A 189 28.11 -8.64 21.58
CA VAL A 189 29.12 -8.78 22.64
C VAL A 189 30.06 -7.58 22.59
N PRO A 190 30.30 -6.87 23.71
CA PRO A 190 31.24 -5.75 23.72
C PRO A 190 32.61 -6.19 23.20
N ALA A 191 33.19 -5.43 22.28
CA ALA A 191 34.51 -5.69 21.73
C ALA A 191 35.57 -5.52 22.84
N GLY A 192 35.86 -6.61 23.56
CA GLY A 192 36.57 -6.49 24.84
C GLY A 192 37.13 -7.76 25.46
N THR A 193 37.32 -8.86 24.71
CA THR A 193 38.31 -9.94 25.00
C THR A 193 38.28 -11.00 23.89
N LEU A 194 39.10 -10.83 22.85
CA LEU A 194 39.44 -11.92 21.93
C LEU A 194 40.85 -12.43 22.27
N SER A 195 40.91 -13.48 23.09
CA SER A 195 42.07 -14.37 23.06
C SER A 195 42.05 -15.17 21.76
N LEU A 196 43.22 -15.35 21.17
CA LEU A 196 43.40 -16.17 19.97
C LEU A 196 42.99 -17.63 20.23
N ASP A 197 42.48 -18.22 19.15
CA ASP A 197 42.51 -19.65 18.77
C ASP A 197 41.20 -20.44 18.87
N ALA A 198 40.46 -20.45 17.76
CA ALA A 198 39.58 -21.54 17.30
C ALA A 198 38.96 -21.17 15.93
N GLN A 199 39.44 -21.77 14.84
CA GLN A 199 38.60 -21.92 13.63
C GLN A 199 37.60 -23.08 13.86
N PRO A 200 36.37 -22.92 13.37
CA PRO A 200 35.72 -24.03 12.66
C PRO A 200 35.38 -23.66 11.20
N PRO A 201 35.21 -24.65 10.32
CA PRO A 201 34.99 -24.43 8.89
C PRO A 201 33.51 -24.18 8.57
N TYR A 202 33.23 -23.60 7.39
CA TYR A 202 32.31 -24.20 6.39
C TYR A 202 32.37 -23.39 5.08
N ASN A 203 32.52 -24.09 3.95
CA ASN A 203 32.39 -23.49 2.62
C ASN A 203 30.94 -23.14 2.35
N THR A 204 30.59 -21.85 2.36
CA THR A 204 29.33 -21.38 1.77
C THR A 204 29.50 -21.30 0.26
N ILE A 205 28.84 -22.19 -0.48
CA ILE A 205 28.71 -22.05 -1.94
C ILE A 205 27.94 -20.76 -2.22
N GLN A 206 28.61 -19.81 -2.86
CA GLN A 206 28.03 -18.53 -3.21
C GLN A 206 27.13 -18.69 -4.43
N TYR A 207 25.85 -18.95 -4.18
CA TYR A 207 24.83 -18.83 -5.22
C TYR A 207 24.78 -17.37 -5.69
N PRO A 208 24.93 -17.07 -7.00
CA PRO A 208 24.71 -15.73 -7.51
C PRO A 208 23.23 -15.41 -7.37
N MET A 209 22.89 -14.60 -6.36
CA MET A 209 21.57 -14.01 -6.25
C MET A 209 21.31 -13.17 -7.50
N VAL A 210 20.37 -13.62 -8.34
CA VAL A 210 19.87 -12.83 -9.46
C VAL A 210 19.29 -11.56 -8.87
N ASN A 211 19.93 -10.42 -9.18
CA ASN A 211 19.52 -9.12 -8.67
C ASN A 211 18.18 -8.70 -9.30
N MET A 212 17.07 -9.09 -8.68
CA MET A 212 15.73 -8.77 -9.17
C MET A 212 14.81 -8.34 -8.02
N SER A 213 15.06 -7.14 -7.47
CA SER A 213 14.06 -6.22 -6.88
C SER A 213 14.75 -5.00 -6.25
N THR A 214 15.29 -4.13 -7.10
CA THR A 214 15.87 -2.82 -6.73
C THR A 214 15.42 -1.73 -7.71
N MET A 215 14.17 -1.33 -7.59
CA MET A 215 13.84 0.10 -7.65
C MET A 215 13.24 0.45 -6.30
N TYR A 216 13.84 1.42 -5.61
CA TYR A 216 13.26 1.93 -4.39
C TYR A 216 12.08 2.82 -4.78
N VAL A 217 10.98 2.79 -4.02
CA VAL A 217 9.87 3.74 -4.22
C VAL A 217 10.38 5.19 -4.14
N GLY A 218 11.46 5.41 -3.37
CA GLY A 218 12.22 6.66 -3.28
C GLY A 218 12.68 7.24 -4.62
N ASP A 219 13.11 6.41 -5.58
CA ASP A 219 13.67 6.87 -6.87
C ASP A 219 12.60 7.53 -7.77
N MET A 220 11.31 7.28 -7.49
CA MET A 220 10.19 7.78 -8.31
C MET A 220 9.76 9.22 -7.97
N PHE A 221 10.20 9.79 -6.84
CA PHE A 221 9.73 11.10 -6.37
C PHE A 221 10.46 12.31 -6.98
N LEU A 222 11.56 12.11 -7.73
CA LEU A 222 12.33 13.22 -8.31
C LEU A 222 11.60 14.00 -9.42
N TYR A 223 10.45 13.52 -9.90
CA TYR A 223 9.71 14.19 -10.99
C TYR A 223 8.66 15.21 -10.54
N ASP A 224 8.27 15.24 -9.26
CA ASP A 224 7.17 16.09 -8.76
C ASP A 224 7.63 17.49 -8.27
N SER A 225 8.95 17.74 -8.21
CA SER A 225 9.51 18.95 -7.55
C SER A 225 9.73 20.16 -8.47
N SER A 226 9.37 20.10 -9.76
CA SER A 226 9.78 21.14 -10.74
C SER A 226 8.67 22.03 -11.30
N THR A 227 7.41 21.89 -10.89
CA THR A 227 6.29 22.69 -11.47
C THR A 227 5.32 23.29 -10.45
N ARG A 228 5.80 24.21 -9.59
CA ARG A 228 5.12 25.50 -9.25
C ARG A 228 5.79 26.24 -8.08
N SER A 229 6.27 27.45 -8.32
CA SER A 229 6.13 28.59 -7.38
C SER A 229 6.66 29.91 -7.98
N HIS A 230 5.88 30.52 -8.88
CA HIS A 230 5.93 31.97 -9.05
C HIS A 230 4.88 32.60 -8.12
N SER A 231 5.32 33.06 -6.95
CA SER A 231 4.51 33.85 -6.02
C SER A 231 4.96 35.31 -6.06
N SER A 232 4.13 36.16 -6.68
CA SER A 232 4.29 37.61 -6.63
C SER A 232 3.88 38.13 -5.25
N SER A 233 4.84 38.62 -4.45
CA SER A 233 4.54 39.32 -3.21
C SER A 233 4.35 40.82 -3.47
N LEU A 234 3.29 41.40 -2.91
CA LEU A 234 3.13 42.84 -2.76
C LEU A 234 2.78 43.14 -1.30
N ALA A 235 3.56 44.02 -0.69
CA ALA A 235 3.53 44.25 0.75
C ALA A 235 2.48 45.30 1.15
N SER A 236 1.83 45.08 2.29
CA SER A 236 0.90 46.04 2.90
C SER A 236 1.62 47.03 3.82
N ARG A 237 1.46 48.34 3.60
CA ARG A 237 1.70 49.39 4.61
C ARG A 237 1.18 50.77 4.17
N GLY A 238 0.41 51.45 5.03
CA GLY A 238 0.20 52.92 4.98
C GLY A 238 -1.18 53.42 4.53
N ILE A 239 -1.77 54.27 5.38
CA ILE A 239 -3.00 55.11 5.28
C ILE A 239 -2.69 56.38 6.13
N PRO A 240 -3.32 57.59 6.00
CA PRO A 240 -4.27 58.16 5.02
C PRO A 240 -3.83 59.53 4.38
N THR A 241 -4.60 60.10 3.44
CA THR A 241 -5.27 61.45 3.56
C THR A 241 -6.14 61.89 2.36
N THR A 242 -7.37 62.35 2.68
CA THR A 242 -8.23 63.39 2.02
C THR A 242 -8.84 63.21 0.59
N PRO A 243 -9.96 63.91 0.27
CA PRO A 243 -10.84 63.60 -0.88
C PRO A 243 -11.11 64.74 -1.90
N ASP A 244 -11.52 64.37 -3.12
CA ASP A 244 -12.33 65.13 -4.11
C ASP A 244 -13.10 64.06 -4.94
N VAL A 245 -14.41 64.09 -5.26
CA VAL A 245 -15.39 65.10 -5.74
C VAL A 245 -15.35 65.30 -7.28
N TYR A 246 -16.54 65.31 -7.91
CA TYR A 246 -16.85 65.30 -9.37
C TYR A 246 -16.52 63.99 -10.14
N GLU A 247 -17.34 63.46 -11.07
CA GLU A 247 -18.69 63.82 -11.56
C GLU A 247 -19.43 62.58 -12.17
N ARG A 248 -20.76 62.66 -12.35
CA ARG A 248 -21.58 61.70 -13.14
C ARG A 248 -22.45 62.50 -14.14
N PRO A 249 -22.65 61.99 -15.36
CA PRO A 249 -24.00 61.85 -15.91
C PRO A 249 -24.18 60.43 -16.52
N GLU A 250 -25.26 59.66 -16.34
CA GLU A 250 -26.66 59.84 -16.83
C GLU A 250 -26.70 60.29 -18.31
N SER A 251 -27.46 59.70 -19.23
CA SER A 251 -28.67 58.86 -19.19
C SER A 251 -28.61 57.84 -20.36
N GLN A 252 -29.58 56.99 -20.75
CA GLN A 252 -31.04 56.98 -20.56
C GLN A 252 -31.62 55.62 -21.05
N GLN A 253 -32.56 55.02 -20.29
CA GLN A 253 -33.80 54.34 -20.78
C GLN A 253 -33.71 53.10 -21.72
N LEU A 254 -34.64 52.13 -21.74
CA LEU A 254 -35.92 51.91 -21.02
C LEU A 254 -36.26 50.38 -20.94
N LEU A 255 -36.85 49.96 -19.82
CA LEU A 255 -37.57 48.68 -19.59
C LEU A 255 -39.00 48.73 -20.22
N PRO A 256 -39.91 47.70 -20.16
CA PRO A 256 -39.96 46.49 -19.31
C PRO A 256 -40.26 45.18 -20.14
N SER A 257 -40.85 44.04 -19.70
CA SER A 257 -41.55 43.63 -18.46
C SER A 257 -41.72 42.09 -18.32
N VAL A 258 -42.02 41.63 -17.08
CA VAL A 258 -42.87 40.46 -16.67
C VAL A 258 -42.53 39.02 -17.14
N GLY A 259 -42.45 38.06 -16.19
CA GLY A 259 -42.61 36.63 -16.53
C GLY A 259 -42.16 35.52 -15.55
N HIS A 260 -42.45 35.60 -14.24
CA HIS A 260 -42.47 34.42 -13.32
C HIS A 260 -43.94 34.15 -12.90
N PRO A 261 -44.37 32.97 -12.36
CA PRO A 261 -43.58 32.04 -11.53
C PRO A 261 -43.88 30.49 -11.61
N SER A 262 -43.05 29.71 -10.90
CA SER A 262 -43.36 28.54 -10.02
C SER A 262 -44.01 27.20 -10.47
N MET A 263 -43.37 26.10 -9.99
CA MET A 263 -43.95 24.87 -9.36
C MET A 263 -44.70 23.85 -10.26
N SER A 264 -44.71 22.52 -10.03
CA SER A 264 -43.97 21.62 -9.10
C SER A 264 -44.35 20.13 -9.35
N LEU A 265 -43.65 19.16 -8.72
CA LEU A 265 -44.07 17.75 -8.47
C LEU A 265 -44.13 16.81 -9.72
N LEU A 266 -43.96 15.47 -9.67
CA LEU A 266 -43.76 14.46 -8.59
C LEU A 266 -43.07 13.18 -9.17
N ASN A 267 -42.41 12.37 -8.32
CA ASN A 267 -42.37 10.89 -8.22
C ASN A 267 -42.62 9.95 -9.45
N SER A 268 -42.11 8.72 -9.53
CA SER A 268 -41.36 7.86 -8.56
C SER A 268 -40.98 6.50 -9.17
N HIS A 269 -39.97 5.82 -8.60
CA HIS A 269 -39.82 4.34 -8.53
C HIS A 269 -39.64 3.56 -9.86
N ALA A 270 -39.19 2.31 -9.86
CA ALA A 270 -38.23 1.57 -9.01
C ALA A 270 -37.89 0.23 -9.71
N ASN A 271 -36.75 -0.38 -9.38
CA ASN A 271 -36.31 -1.67 -9.93
C ASN A 271 -37.00 -2.89 -9.28
N ALA A 272 -36.65 -4.08 -9.82
CA ALA A 272 -36.83 -5.44 -9.30
C ALA A 272 -38.13 -6.15 -9.76
N LEU A 273 -38.03 -7.28 -10.49
CA LEU A 273 -37.96 -8.67 -9.99
C LEU A 273 -39.28 -9.09 -9.28
N GLU A 274 -39.86 -10.28 -9.45
CA GLU A 274 -39.25 -11.58 -9.75
C GLU A 274 -40.32 -12.64 -10.13
N SER A 275 -39.86 -13.87 -10.39
CA SER A 275 -40.47 -15.16 -10.00
C SER A 275 -41.36 -15.98 -10.95
N ARG A 276 -40.77 -17.16 -11.27
CA ARG A 276 -41.29 -18.54 -11.10
C ARG A 276 -42.23 -19.17 -12.13
N MET A 277 -41.62 -20.18 -12.78
CA MET A 277 -42.16 -21.47 -13.20
C MET A 277 -43.34 -22.01 -12.36
N GLY A 278 -44.28 -22.69 -13.02
CA GLY A 278 -45.17 -23.66 -12.36
C GLY A 278 -46.36 -24.13 -13.23
N ALA A 279 -46.43 -25.46 -13.44
CA ALA A 279 -47.54 -26.23 -14.03
C ALA A 279 -47.82 -26.07 -15.55
N GLY A 280 -47.91 -27.21 -16.24
CA GLY A 280 -48.12 -27.38 -17.68
C GLY A 280 -47.57 -28.71 -18.15
#